data_AF-A0A7J4ZMD9-F1
#
_entry.id   AF-A0A7J4ZMD9-F1
#
_cell.length_a   1.000
_cell.length_b   1.000
_cell.length_c   1.000
_cell.angle_alpha   90.00
_cell.angle_beta   90.00
_cell.angle_gamma   90.00
#
_symmetry.space_group_name_H-M   'P 1'
#
loop_
_entity.id
_entity.type
_entity.pdbx_description
1 polymer ?
#
loop_
_entity_poly.entity_id
_entity_poly.type
_entity_poly.pdbx_seq_one_letter_code
_entity_poly.pdbx_strand_id
1 'polypeptide(L)'
;MRKRLVMPMIALLLYGMSSAVPAVAAPNPGPEVINLKMGVMVLPFQHRKHQKDLNNECFHCHTRESGKIDNWGKDTAHKICISCHDLYDKGPVECQQCHKK
;
A
#
# COMPACT_ATOMS: atom_id res chain seq x y z
N MET A 1 -62.61 43.00 -19.97
CA MET A 1 -62.65 42.63 -18.54
C MET A 1 -61.24 42.21 -18.11
N ARG A 2 -60.76 42.76 -17.00
CA ARG A 2 -59.38 42.73 -16.50
C ARG A 2 -59.31 41.84 -15.25
N LYS A 3 -58.58 40.73 -15.28
CA LYS A 3 -58.02 40.02 -14.09
C LYS A 3 -56.72 39.30 -14.57
N ARG A 4 -55.55 39.92 -14.41
CA ARG A 4 -54.55 39.69 -13.33
C ARG A 4 -54.01 38.25 -13.40
N LEU A 5 -52.84 38.02 -14.01
CA LEU A 5 -51.52 37.97 -13.35
C LEU A 5 -51.56 37.18 -12.04
N VAL A 6 -51.10 35.92 -12.05
CA VAL A 6 -50.04 35.42 -11.14
C VAL A 6 -49.56 34.03 -11.62
N MET A 7 -48.25 33.92 -11.85
CA MET A 7 -47.51 32.68 -11.95
C MET A 7 -46.96 32.34 -10.55
N PRO A 8 -47.15 31.11 -10.02
CA PRO A 8 -46.21 30.52 -9.09
C PRO A 8 -45.62 29.27 -9.76
N MET A 9 -44.37 29.25 -10.20
CA MET A 9 -43.21 28.98 -9.33
C MET A 9 -43.46 27.85 -8.32
N ILE A 10 -43.45 26.61 -8.78
CA ILE A 10 -43.12 25.39 -8.02
C ILE A 10 -42.19 24.61 -8.96
N ALA A 11 -40.93 25.01 -9.16
CA ALA A 11 -39.82 24.96 -8.21
C ALA A 11 -39.71 23.59 -7.52
N LEU A 12 -38.71 22.84 -7.99
CA LEU A 12 -37.99 21.75 -7.32
C LEU A 12 -38.81 20.56 -6.81
N LEU A 13 -38.54 19.39 -7.39
CA LEU A 13 -38.16 18.18 -6.64
C LEU A 13 -37.50 17.19 -7.61
N LEU A 14 -36.38 17.61 -8.22
CA LEU A 14 -35.33 16.66 -8.60
C LEU A 14 -34.75 16.14 -7.28
N TYR A 15 -35.33 15.05 -6.78
CA TYR A 15 -34.84 14.34 -5.61
C TYR A 15 -33.52 13.67 -6.02
N GLY A 16 -32.45 14.47 -6.02
CA GLY A 16 -31.09 14.00 -6.12
C GLY A 16 -30.78 13.18 -4.87
N MET A 17 -31.07 11.89 -4.92
CA MET A 17 -30.47 10.93 -4.01
C MET A 17 -28.98 10.85 -4.36
N SER A 18 -28.21 11.80 -3.84
CA SER A 18 -26.77 11.65 -3.69
C SER A 18 -26.53 10.50 -2.73
N SER A 19 -26.41 9.29 -3.27
CA SER A 19 -25.80 8.18 -2.56
C SER A 19 -24.35 8.56 -2.29
N ALA A 20 -24.08 9.06 -1.08
CA ALA A 20 -22.73 9.20 -0.58
C ALA A 20 -22.13 7.80 -0.47
N VAL A 21 -21.39 7.39 -1.51
CA VAL A 21 -20.50 6.24 -1.43
C VAL A 21 -19.45 6.57 -0.38
N PRO A 22 -19.34 5.82 0.72
CA PRO A 22 -18.27 6.04 1.67
C PRO A 22 -16.94 5.88 0.93
N ALA A 23 -16.10 6.92 0.97
CA ALA A 23 -14.75 6.84 0.47
C ALA A 23 -13.99 5.84 1.34
N VAL A 24 -13.84 4.61 0.85
CA VAL A 24 -12.92 3.65 1.43
C VAL A 24 -11.53 4.27 1.29
N ALA A 25 -10.91 4.62 2.42
CA ALA A 25 -9.57 5.17 2.42
C ALA A 25 -8.65 4.24 1.63
N ALA A 26 -7.93 4.79 0.65
CA ALA A 26 -6.99 4.00 -0.14
C ALA A 26 -5.97 3.32 0.80
N PRO A 27 -5.59 2.05 0.56
CA PRO A 27 -4.59 1.36 1.37
C PRO A 27 -3.31 2.19 1.44
N ASN A 28 -2.82 2.48 2.66
CA ASN A 28 -1.55 3.17 2.83
C ASN A 28 -0.41 2.19 2.52
N PRO A 29 0.36 2.40 1.45
CA PRO A 29 1.40 1.47 1.06
C PRO A 29 2.67 1.59 1.91
N GLY A 30 2.71 2.48 2.90
CA GLY A 30 3.91 2.73 3.69
C GLY A 30 5.02 3.43 2.92
N PRO A 31 6.23 3.50 3.51
CA PRO A 31 7.39 4.16 2.90
C PRO A 31 7.80 3.48 1.60
N GLU A 32 8.30 4.26 0.64
CA GLU A 32 8.81 3.70 -0.62
C GLU A 32 10.14 2.96 -0.44
N VAL A 33 10.97 3.48 0.46
CA VAL A 33 12.25 2.90 0.86
C VAL A 33 12.26 2.76 2.39
N ILE A 34 12.72 1.62 2.88
CA ILE A 34 12.88 1.34 4.31
C ILE A 34 14.35 1.09 4.59
N ASN A 35 14.92 1.86 5.52
CA ASN A 35 16.30 1.67 5.96
C ASN A 35 16.36 0.60 7.05
N LEU A 36 16.63 -0.63 6.64
CA LEU A 36 16.78 -1.78 7.54
C LEU A 36 18.13 -1.67 8.25
N LYS A 37 18.13 -1.60 9.57
CA LYS A 37 19.37 -1.49 10.37
C LYS A 37 19.85 -2.87 10.80
N MET A 38 21.14 -3.14 10.62
CA MET A 38 21.81 -4.38 11.06
C MET A 38 23.11 -3.99 11.77
N GLY A 39 23.01 -3.71 13.07
CA GLY A 39 24.12 -3.11 13.82
C GLY A 39 24.46 -1.73 13.26
N VAL A 40 25.71 -1.54 12.82
CA VAL A 40 26.20 -0.30 12.21
C VAL A 40 25.85 -0.16 10.72
N MET A 41 25.42 -1.24 10.07
CA MET A 41 25.09 -1.24 8.64
C MET A 41 23.62 -0.88 8.43
N VAL A 42 23.33 -0.26 7.29
CA VAL A 42 21.99 0.10 6.85
C VAL A 42 21.77 -0.43 5.44
N LEU A 43 20.71 -1.20 5.23
CA LEU A 43 20.30 -1.71 3.93
C LEU A 43 19.06 -0.93 3.46
N PRO A 44 19.16 -0.14 2.38
CA PRO A 44 18.02 0.56 1.81
C PRO A 44 17.13 -0.43 1.04
N PHE A 45 16.04 -0.87 1.65
CA PHE A 45 15.08 -1.78 1.05
C PHE A 45 14.04 -1.03 0.22
N GLN A 46 13.95 -1.35 -1.07
CA GLN A 46 13.02 -0.75 -2.01
C GLN A 46 11.60 -1.34 -1.85
N HIS A 47 10.91 -0.98 -0.76
CA HIS A 47 9.58 -1.50 -0.42
C HIS A 47 8.54 -1.26 -1.53
N ARG A 48 8.51 -0.05 -2.12
CA ARG A 48 7.62 0.27 -3.24
C ARG A 48 7.86 -0.60 -4.46
N LYS A 49 9.14 -0.91 -4.76
CA LYS A 49 9.49 -1.76 -5.90
C LYS A 49 8.92 -3.17 -5.69
N HIS A 50 9.10 -3.75 -4.51
CA HIS A 50 8.57 -5.07 -4.20
C HIS A 50 7.04 -5.09 -4.23
N GLN A 51 6.37 -4.05 -3.73
CA GLN A 51 4.92 -3.92 -3.88
C GLN A 51 4.49 -3.96 -5.36
N LYS A 52 5.15 -3.22 -6.24
CA LYS A 52 4.84 -3.22 -7.67
C LYS A 52 5.11 -4.57 -8.32
N ASP A 53 6.26 -5.17 -8.04
CA ASP A 53 6.67 -6.45 -8.60
C ASP A 53 5.75 -7.60 -8.13
N LEU A 54 5.10 -7.45 -6.96
CA LEU A 54 4.16 -8.40 -6.37
C LEU A 54 2.69 -7.96 -6.53
N ASN A 55 2.35 -7.11 -7.50
CA ASN A 55 0.97 -6.67 -7.76
C ASN A 55 0.21 -6.08 -6.54
N ASN A 56 0.95 -5.46 -5.61
CA ASN A 56 0.49 -4.96 -4.32
C ASN A 56 -0.07 -6.04 -3.38
N GLU A 57 0.31 -7.30 -3.57
CA GLU A 57 0.01 -8.39 -2.64
C GLU A 57 0.92 -8.30 -1.40
N CYS A 58 0.38 -7.77 -0.31
CA CYS A 58 1.14 -7.56 0.92
C CYS A 58 1.51 -8.87 1.63
N PHE A 59 0.78 -9.97 1.39
CA PHE A 59 0.86 -11.20 2.16
C PHE A 59 2.16 -11.99 1.95
N HIS A 60 2.90 -11.72 0.87
CA HIS A 60 4.22 -12.32 0.64
C HIS A 60 5.24 -11.94 1.72
N CYS A 61 5.01 -10.81 2.41
CA CYS A 61 5.84 -10.35 3.53
C CYS A 61 5.04 -10.20 4.84
N HIS A 62 3.77 -9.82 4.78
CA HIS A 62 2.91 -9.53 5.93
C HIS A 62 1.84 -10.61 6.12
N THR A 63 2.04 -11.51 7.08
CA THR A 63 1.16 -12.67 7.30
C THR A 63 -0.19 -12.35 7.96
N ARG A 64 -0.39 -11.11 8.44
CA ARG A 64 -1.63 -10.64 9.07
C ARG A 64 -2.06 -9.32 8.44
N GLU A 65 -1.66 -8.21 9.05
CA GLU A 65 -1.92 -6.87 8.56
C GLU A 65 -0.61 -6.21 8.10
N SER A 66 -0.71 -5.29 7.15
CA SER A 66 0.42 -4.44 6.77
C SER A 66 0.88 -3.61 7.97
N GLY A 67 2.18 -3.60 8.24
CA GLY A 67 2.73 -2.97 9.44
C GLY A 67 4.11 -3.50 9.79
N LYS A 68 4.50 -3.37 11.05
CA LYS A 68 5.75 -4.01 11.51
C LYS A 68 5.60 -5.53 11.44
N ILE A 69 6.60 -6.20 10.88
CA ILE A 69 6.67 -7.66 10.87
C ILE A 69 7.13 -8.12 12.25
N ASP A 70 6.38 -9.05 12.87
CA ASP A 70 6.71 -9.62 14.17
C ASP A 70 8.06 -10.34 14.13
N ASN A 71 8.83 -10.26 15.22
CA ASN A 71 10.16 -10.88 15.35
C ASN A 71 11.13 -10.48 14.23
N TRP A 72 11.08 -9.23 13.77
CA TRP A 72 12.01 -8.72 12.77
C TRP A 72 13.47 -8.84 13.24
N GLY A 73 14.29 -9.51 12.44
CA GLY A 73 15.71 -9.79 12.74
C GLY A 73 16.37 -10.56 11.60
N LYS A 74 17.62 -10.99 11.80
CA LYS A 74 18.42 -11.70 10.78
C LYS A 74 17.66 -12.88 10.17
N ASP A 75 17.17 -13.78 11.01
CA ASP A 75 16.58 -15.03 10.54
C ASP A 75 15.26 -14.79 9.80
N THR A 76 14.42 -13.89 10.30
CA THR A 76 13.17 -13.48 9.63
C THR A 76 13.45 -12.82 8.29
N ALA A 77 14.41 -11.88 8.23
CA ALA A 77 14.79 -11.21 6.99
C ALA A 77 15.37 -12.18 5.97
N HIS A 78 16.30 -13.06 6.38
CA HIS A 78 16.88 -14.06 5.48
C HIS A 78 15.83 -15.03 4.96
N LYS A 79 14.91 -15.48 5.83
CA LYS A 79 13.82 -16.38 5.43
C LYS A 79 12.86 -15.74 4.43
N ILE A 80 12.50 -14.47 4.60
CA ILE A 80 11.55 -13.80 3.68
C ILE A 80 12.26 -13.42 2.37
N CYS A 81 13.39 -12.73 2.48
CA CYS A 81 14.08 -12.15 1.33
C CYS A 81 14.77 -13.22 0.46
N ILE A 82 15.63 -14.05 1.06
CA ILE A 82 16.45 -15.00 0.30
C ILE A 82 15.57 -16.11 -0.27
N SER A 83 14.64 -16.67 0.50
CA SER A 83 13.78 -17.74 -0.02
C SER A 83 12.94 -17.30 -1.21
N CYS A 84 12.46 -16.05 -1.25
CA CYS A 84 11.74 -15.54 -2.41
C CYS A 84 12.68 -15.33 -3.62
N HIS A 85 13.84 -14.70 -3.41
CA HIS A 85 14.78 -14.47 -4.50
C HIS A 85 15.35 -15.76 -5.09
N ASP A 86 15.62 -16.75 -4.25
CA ASP A 86 16.11 -18.08 -4.65
C ASP A 86 15.03 -18.85 -5.41
N LEU A 87 13.79 -18.88 -4.89
CA LEU A 87 12.66 -19.57 -5.53
C LEU A 87 12.37 -19.06 -6.95
N TYR A 88 12.48 -17.75 -7.16
CA TYR A 88 12.16 -17.13 -8.44
C TYR A 88 13.39 -16.81 -9.30
N ASP A 89 14.59 -17.16 -8.84
CA ASP A 89 15.88 -16.80 -9.45
C ASP A 89 15.94 -15.30 -9.80
N LYS A 90 15.48 -14.47 -8.87
CA LYS A 90 15.29 -13.03 -9.05
C LYS A 90 15.64 -12.28 -7.77
N GLY A 91 16.80 -11.65 -7.78
CA GLY A 91 17.28 -10.80 -6.70
C GLY A 91 18.48 -11.39 -5.98
N PRO A 92 19.01 -10.69 -4.97
CA PRO A 92 20.19 -11.10 -4.25
C PRO A 92 19.94 -12.28 -3.29
N VAL A 93 20.79 -13.30 -3.35
CA VAL A 93 20.80 -14.46 -2.42
C VAL A 93 22.10 -14.56 -1.63
N GLU A 94 23.17 -13.92 -2.09
CA GLU A 94 24.48 -13.92 -1.44
C GLU A 94 24.66 -12.75 -0.48
N CYS A 95 25.44 -12.97 0.58
CA CYS A 95 25.69 -12.00 1.66
C CYS A 95 26.07 -10.61 1.13
N GLN A 96 27.02 -10.54 0.19
CA GLN A 96 27.57 -9.27 -0.33
C GLN A 96 26.65 -8.60 -1.36
N GLN A 97 25.65 -9.31 -1.89
CA GLN A 97 24.70 -8.70 -2.83
C GLN A 97 23.69 -7.82 -2.09
N CYS A 98 23.36 -8.17 -0.83
CA CYS A 98 22.53 -7.39 0.09
C CYS A 98 23.36 -6.46 0.98
N HIS A 99 24.35 -7.00 1.71
CA HIS A 99 25.12 -6.30 2.73
C HIS A 99 26.37 -5.65 2.15
N LYS A 100 26.18 -4.79 1.14
CA LYS A 100 27.27 -3.99 0.57
C LYS A 100 27.79 -3.02 1.64
N LYS A 101 29.11 -2.98 1.81
CA LYS A 101 29.80 -2.02 2.68
C LYS A 101 29.82 -0.63 2.08
#